data_AF-A0A4R6WPT0-F1
#
_entry.id   AF-A0A4R6WPT0-F1
#
_cell.length_a   1.000
_cell.length_b   1.000
_cell.length_c   1.000
_cell.angle_alpha   90.00
_cell.angle_beta   90.00
_cell.angle_gamma   90.00
#
_symmetry.space_group_name_H-M   'P 1'
#
loop_
_entity.id
_entity.type
_entity.pdbx_description
1 polymer ?
#
loop_
_entity_poly.entity_id
_entity_poly.type
_entity_poly.pdbx_seq_one_letter_code
_entity_poly.pdbx_strand_id
1 'polypeptide(L)'
;MKAVRYTLISGMLLLGMVFMKPTVVVSQCAMCSLNAENSTQHGNTQGKGLNNGILFLLGAPFLIGAGIGILWYKKYRTKSPKQTLLSHHS
;
A
#
# COMPACT_ATOMS: atom_id res chain seq x y z
N MET A 1 -34.30 21.45 0.98
CA MET A 1 -33.47 22.16 -0.04
C MET A 1 -31.96 22.01 0.18
N LYS A 2 -31.41 22.23 1.38
CA LYS A 2 -29.96 22.09 1.63
C LYS A 2 -29.44 20.66 1.44
N ALA A 3 -30.16 19.65 1.93
CA ALA A 3 -29.80 18.23 1.77
C ALA A 3 -29.83 17.77 0.30
N VAL A 4 -30.83 18.22 -0.47
CA VAL A 4 -30.91 17.99 -1.93
C VAL A 4 -29.75 18.69 -2.65
N ARG A 5 -29.40 19.92 -2.25
CA ARG A 5 -28.25 20.64 -2.80
C ARG A 5 -26.92 19.94 -2.49
N TYR A 6 -26.74 19.42 -1.27
CA TYR A 6 -25.52 18.69 -0.90
C TYR A 6 -25.43 17.31 -1.57
N THR A 7 -26.54 16.62 -1.75
CA THR A 7 -26.57 15.34 -2.48
C THR A 7 -26.29 15.54 -3.97
N LEU A 8 -26.81 16.61 -4.58
CA LEU A 8 -26.48 16.97 -5.97
C LEU A 8 -25.01 17.39 -6.13
N ILE A 9 -24.47 18.21 -5.22
CA ILE A 9 -23.06 18.62 -5.25
C ILE A 9 -22.13 17.41 -5.05
N SER A 10 -22.43 16.55 -4.08
CA SER A 10 -21.67 15.32 -3.82
C SER A 10 -21.73 14.37 -5.02
N GLY A 11 -22.91 14.16 -5.61
CA GLY A 11 -23.07 13.34 -6.81
C GLY A 11 -22.29 13.88 -8.02
N MET A 12 -22.30 15.19 -8.23
CA MET A 12 -21.56 15.84 -9.31
C MET A 12 -20.04 15.74 -9.11
N LEU A 13 -19.56 15.85 -7.87
CA LEU A 13 -18.15 15.69 -7.52
C LEU A 13 -17.66 14.24 -7.74
N LEU A 14 -18.46 13.26 -7.30
CA LEU A 14 -18.17 11.85 -7.51
C LEU A 14 -18.16 11.48 -8.99
N LEU A 15 -19.11 12.03 -9.77
CA LEU A 15 -19.16 11.84 -11.21
C LEU A 15 -17.92 12.43 -11.91
N GLY A 16 -17.46 13.61 -11.47
CA GLY A 16 -16.24 14.24 -11.98
C GLY A 16 -14.98 13.40 -11.76
N MET A 17 -14.87 12.69 -10.63
CA MET A 17 -13.73 11.79 -10.35
C MET A 17 -13.68 10.58 -11.28
N VAL A 18 -14.82 10.05 -11.73
CA VAL A 18 -14.88 8.88 -12.64
C VAL A 18 -14.29 9.18 -14.02
N PHE A 19 -14.36 10.45 -14.46
CA PHE A 19 -13.82 10.87 -15.77
C PHE A 19 -12.35 11.30 -15.72
N MET A 20 -11.69 11.25 -14.56
CA MET A 20 -10.24 11.47 -14.50
C MET A 20 -9.52 10.25 -15.09
N LYS A 21 -9.16 10.35 -16.37
CA LYS A 21 -8.26 9.38 -16.98
C LYS A 21 -6.89 9.49 -16.30
N PRO A 22 -6.23 8.37 -15.95
CA PRO A 22 -4.85 8.41 -15.53
C PRO A 22 -4.03 8.89 -16.72
N THR A 23 -3.61 10.16 -16.71
CA THR A 23 -2.52 10.59 -17.57
C THR A 23 -1.27 9.86 -17.09
N VAL A 24 -0.33 9.58 -18.00
CA VAL A 24 1.02 9.18 -17.62
C VAL A 24 1.65 10.35 -16.88
N VAL A 25 1.38 10.42 -15.58
CA VAL A 25 2.12 11.29 -14.67
C VAL A 25 3.50 10.64 -14.62
N VAL A 26 4.43 11.11 -15.46
CA VAL A 26 5.85 11.06 -15.12
C VAL A 26 5.90 11.62 -13.71
N SER A 27 6.19 10.74 -12.75
CA SER A 27 6.13 11.07 -11.32
C SER A 27 6.72 12.46 -11.11
N GLN A 28 6.11 13.31 -10.29
CA GLN A 28 6.70 14.63 -9.99
C GLN A 28 8.03 14.53 -9.21
N CYS A 29 8.53 13.31 -9.01
CA CYS A 29 9.87 12.96 -8.56
C CYS A 29 10.62 12.08 -9.59
N ALA A 30 10.33 12.21 -10.89
CA ALA A 30 11.04 11.51 -11.96
C ALA A 30 12.52 11.91 -12.02
N MET A 31 12.91 13.00 -11.36
CA MET A 31 14.31 13.39 -11.19
C MET A 31 15.15 12.30 -10.52
N CYS A 32 14.59 11.56 -9.54
CA CYS A 32 15.35 10.51 -8.86
C CYS A 32 15.60 9.30 -9.77
N SER A 33 14.60 8.88 -10.54
CA SER A 33 14.73 7.76 -11.48
C SER A 33 15.57 8.13 -12.71
N LEU A 34 15.36 9.32 -13.26
CA LEU A 34 16.15 9.84 -14.40
C LEU A 34 17.61 10.05 -14.02
N ASN A 35 17.92 10.58 -12.83
CA ASN A 35 19.30 10.73 -12.37
C ASN A 35 19.95 9.37 -12.12
N ALA A 36 19.21 8.37 -11.63
CA ALA A 36 19.73 7.02 -11.44
C ALA A 36 20.02 6.31 -12.77
N GLU A 37 19.13 6.44 -13.76
CA GLU A 37 19.33 5.89 -15.10
C GLU A 37 20.46 6.62 -15.85
N ASN A 38 20.53 7.95 -15.75
CA ASN A 38 21.62 8.75 -16.34
C ASN A 38 22.97 8.45 -15.67
N SER A 39 22.98 8.21 -14.35
CA SER A 39 24.17 7.72 -13.62
C SER A 39 24.61 6.32 -14.04
N THR A 40 23.88 5.61 -14.90
CA THR A 40 24.32 4.34 -15.50
C THR A 40 24.77 4.44 -16.95
N GLN A 41 24.65 5.63 -17.55
CA GLN A 41 25.23 5.91 -18.86
C GLN A 41 26.76 5.87 -18.76
N HIS A 42 27.44 5.47 -19.84
CA HIS A 42 28.91 5.31 -19.90
C HIS A 42 29.53 4.20 -19.00
N GLY A 43 28.76 3.14 -18.71
CA GLY A 43 29.31 1.93 -18.05
C GLY A 43 29.31 1.98 -16.52
N ASN A 44 28.78 3.05 -15.93
CA ASN A 44 28.53 3.12 -14.50
C ASN A 44 27.35 2.21 -14.12
N THR A 45 27.47 1.43 -13.05
CA THR A 45 26.43 0.47 -12.62
C THR A 45 25.77 0.86 -11.32
N GLN A 46 26.14 2.00 -10.72
CA GLN A 46 25.71 2.40 -9.39
C GLN A 46 24.19 2.69 -9.29
N GLY A 47 23.55 3.06 -10.40
CA GLY A 47 22.09 3.24 -10.48
C GLY A 47 21.30 1.96 -10.82
N LYS A 48 21.95 0.84 -11.14
CA LYS A 48 21.26 -0.42 -11.46
C LYS A 48 20.57 -0.97 -10.21
N GLY A 49 19.25 -1.20 -10.30
CA GLY A 49 18.47 -1.81 -9.22
C GLY A 49 17.89 -0.84 -8.20
N LEU A 50 18.06 0.49 -8.37
CA LEU A 50 17.47 1.48 -7.46
C LEU A 50 15.93 1.37 -7.35
N ASN A 51 15.23 1.16 -8.47
CA ASN A 51 13.78 0.93 -8.47
C ASN A 51 13.37 -0.32 -7.68
N ASN A 52 14.18 -1.39 -7.72
CA ASN A 52 13.94 -2.58 -6.91
C ASN A 52 14.12 -2.26 -5.42
N GLY A 53 15.10 -1.41 -5.07
CA GLY A 53 15.29 -0.91 -3.70
C GLY A 53 14.12 -0.08 -3.19
N ILE A 54 13.57 0.81 -4.04
CA ILE A 54 12.40 1.62 -3.69
C ILE A 54 11.17 0.73 -3.43
N LEU A 55 10.89 -0.23 -4.31
CA LEU A 55 9.80 -1.19 -4.13
C LEU A 55 9.99 -2.04 -2.87
N PHE A 56 11.22 -2.45 -2.58
CA PHE A 56 11.55 -3.17 -1.35
C PHE A 56 11.27 -2.34 -0.09
N LEU A 57 11.74 -1.08 -0.05
CA LEU A 57 11.54 -0.18 1.09
C LEU A 57 10.06 0.17 1.28
N LEU A 58 9.30 0.35 0.20
CA LEU A 58 7.86 0.60 0.26
C LEU A 58 7.07 -0.65 0.71
N GLY A 59 7.49 -1.85 0.29
CA GLY A 59 6.82 -3.10 0.66
C GLY A 59 7.11 -3.56 2.10
N ALA A 60 8.32 -3.31 2.60
CA ALA A 60 8.76 -3.72 3.94
C ALA A 60 7.78 -3.35 5.08
N PRO A 61 7.28 -2.11 5.22
CA PRO A 61 6.37 -1.76 6.32
C PRO A 61 5.04 -2.52 6.27
N PHE A 62 4.52 -2.81 5.07
CA PHE A 62 3.29 -3.61 4.92
C PHE A 62 3.52 -5.07 5.29
N LEU A 63 4.65 -5.65 4.88
CA LEU A 63 5.00 -7.02 5.25
C LEU A 63 5.20 -7.17 6.76
N ILE A 64 5.88 -6.22 7.39
CA ILE A 64 6.06 -6.18 8.85
C ILE A 64 4.69 -6.05 9.54
N GLY A 65 3.86 -5.11 9.09
CA GLY A 65 2.51 -4.90 9.64
C GLY A 65 1.63 -6.14 9.51
N ALA A 66 1.65 -6.81 8.35
CA ALA A 66 0.93 -8.06 8.13
C ALA A 66 1.45 -9.18 9.05
N GLY A 67 2.77 -9.31 9.21
CA GLY A 67 3.37 -10.28 10.12
C GLY A 67 2.93 -10.07 11.58
N ILE A 68 3.01 -8.83 12.07
CA ILE A 68 2.55 -8.48 13.42
C ILE A 68 1.05 -8.75 13.56
N GLY A 69 0.24 -8.35 12.58
CA GLY A 69 -1.20 -8.57 12.58
C GLY A 69 -1.58 -10.05 12.63
N ILE A 70 -0.88 -10.91 11.88
CA ILE A 70 -1.09 -12.37 11.90
C ILE A 70 -0.71 -12.95 13.27
N LEU A 71 0.44 -12.57 13.81
CA LEU A 71 0.88 -13.06 15.13
C LEU A 71 -0.07 -12.62 16.24
N TRP A 72 -0.51 -11.37 16.20
CA TRP A 72 -1.51 -10.84 17.13
C TRP A 72 -2.83 -11.61 17.00
N TYR A 73 -3.36 -11.78 15.79
CA TYR A 73 -4.59 -12.52 15.56
C TYR A 73 -4.50 -13.97 16.07
N LYS A 74 -3.39 -14.67 15.81
CA LYS A 74 -3.20 -16.05 16.31
C LYS A 74 -3.11 -16.11 17.84
N LYS A 75 -2.48 -15.11 18.48
CA LYS A 75 -2.31 -15.06 19.94
C LYS A 75 -3.60 -14.74 20.68
N TYR A 76 -4.40 -13.81 20.15
CA TYR A 76 -5.60 -13.28 20.83
C TYR A 76 -6.91 -13.89 20.34
N ARG A 77 -6.88 -14.77 19.33
CA ARG A 77 -8.05 -15.58 18.98
C ARG A 77 -8.29 -16.62 20.06
N THR A 78 -9.22 -16.32 20.97
CA THR A 78 -9.71 -17.23 22.00
C THR A 78 -10.09 -18.57 21.37
N LYS A 79 -9.43 -19.65 21.80
CA LYS A 79 -9.85 -21.01 21.44
C LYS A 79 -11.23 -21.24 22.05
N SER A 80 -12.15 -21.83 21.30
CA SER A 80 -13.49 -22.14 21.81
C SER A 80 -13.41 -22.90 23.15
N PRO A 81 -14.33 -22.70 24.10
CA PRO A 81 -14.28 -23.32 25.42
C PRO A 81 -14.03 -24.83 25.38
N LYS A 82 -14.60 -25.50 24.35
CA LYS A 82 -14.43 -26.93 24.08
C LYS A 82 -12.97 -27.36 23.88
N GLN A 83 -12.11 -26.52 23.32
CA GLN A 83 -10.70 -26.79 23.06
C GLN A 83 -9.83 -26.63 24.31
N THR A 84 -10.18 -25.69 25.21
CA THR A 84 -9.50 -25.50 26.51
C THR A 84 -9.86 -26.60 27.50
N LEU A 85 -11.11 -27.06 27.47
CA LEU A 85 -11.58 -28.17 28.31
C LEU A 85 -10.93 -29.51 27.92
N LEU A 86 -10.65 -29.74 26.64
CA LEU A 86 -9.97 -30.96 26.18
C LEU A 86 -8.46 -30.98 26.49
N SER A 87 -7.78 -29.84 26.59
CA SER A 87 -6.34 -29.77 26.92
C SER A 87 -6.05 -29.85 28.42
N HIS A 88 -7.06 -29.76 29.28
CA HIS A 88 -6.91 -29.84 30.74
C HIS A 88 -7.29 -31.23 31.30
N HIS A 89 -7.75 -32.13 30.43
CA HIS A 89 -8.17 -33.51 30.76
C HIS A 89 -7.27 -34.59 30.12
N SER A 90 -6.13 -34.18 29.54
CA SER A 90 -5.03 -35.01 29.04
C SER A 90 -3.77 -34.68 29.81
#